data_AF-A0A222FQN6-F1
#
_entry.id   AF-A0A222FQN6-F1
#
_cell.length_a   1.000
_cell.length_b   1.000
_cell.length_c   1.000
_cell.angle_alpha   90.00
_cell.angle_beta   90.00
_cell.angle_gamma   90.00
#
_symmetry.space_group_name_H-M   'P 1'
#
loop_
_entity.id
_entity.type
_entity.pdbx_description
1 polymer ?
#
loop_
_entity_poly.entity_id
_entity_poly.type
_entity_poly.pdbx_seq_one_letter_code
_entity_poly.pdbx_strand_id
1 'polypeptide(L)'
;MSWCSSSQQATLQWLQQAAPAGSLWVAYSGGLDSTVLLHWLVNSPLHARVKAIHVHHGLSPNADAWADHCQHLCAEWRVPFELYQVDLAAQHSGLEEAARNARYAVFADVLQAGDALLLGHHQDDQLETFAQRWIRGSGVHGLAAMRRQRSFAQAELLRPLLSCSREELHRYATEHALSWIEDESNTDICFTRNWWRNVGLPPIWQQFPHAKRSAARTVQRLQQDADVLTLLLQQQLLPLTEVSLWPGTLATCLRLDQLRQQPDSLHSYLVRLWWQQNNLPNLTDARLQDLLASVTGAADRQPAGELGEWRWQRHQQQLYVYRPQAVPDAWKLSGEQQQTISWAGGQLGLHGRVPEGAQVIPAKALQQRTFKPYGRPTRPLKKWWQSWQVPVWLRPLWPVLVDNEDQALAFASVGSSSCVAVELDHKIDFRWCR
;
A
#
# COMPACT_ATOMS: atom_id res chain seq x y z
N MET A 1 34.57 -15.07 9.51
CA MET A 1 34.02 -15.59 8.25
C MET A 1 33.78 -14.39 7.38
N SER A 2 34.62 -14.17 6.36
CA SER A 2 34.34 -13.20 5.28
C SER A 2 32.89 -13.40 4.84
N TRP A 3 32.27 -12.34 4.31
CA TRP A 3 31.04 -12.50 3.56
C TRP A 3 31.33 -13.52 2.44
N CYS A 4 31.01 -14.80 2.71
CA CYS A 4 31.63 -15.92 2.01
C CYS A 4 31.25 -15.82 0.55
N SER A 5 32.17 -16.11 -0.37
CA SER A 5 31.92 -16.05 -1.82
C SER A 5 30.66 -16.82 -2.22
N SER A 6 30.35 -17.92 -1.53
CA SER A 6 29.11 -18.69 -1.70
C SER A 6 27.85 -17.94 -1.28
N SER A 7 27.91 -17.16 -0.19
CA SER A 7 26.80 -16.31 0.28
C SER A 7 26.55 -15.12 -0.66
N GLN A 8 27.62 -14.53 -1.19
CA GLN A 8 27.54 -13.47 -2.20
C GLN A 8 26.90 -13.99 -3.49
N GLN A 9 27.34 -15.15 -3.98
CA GLN A 9 26.81 -15.74 -5.21
C GLN A 9 25.33 -16.11 -5.07
N ALA A 10 24.93 -16.71 -3.95
CA ALA A 10 23.52 -16.98 -3.67
C ALA A 10 22.68 -15.68 -3.59
N THR A 11 23.24 -14.61 -3.03
CA THR A 11 22.57 -13.30 -2.96
C THR A 11 22.44 -12.67 -4.35
N LEU A 12 23.46 -12.77 -5.22
CA LEU A 12 23.39 -12.30 -6.61
C LEU A 12 22.34 -13.07 -7.42
N GLN A 13 22.32 -14.40 -7.30
CA GLN A 13 21.30 -15.24 -7.97
C GLN A 13 19.89 -14.87 -7.51
N TRP A 14 19.70 -14.69 -6.19
CA TRP A 14 18.43 -14.23 -5.65
C TRP A 14 18.04 -12.84 -6.16
N LEU A 15 18.99 -11.89 -6.22
CA LEU A 15 18.73 -10.56 -6.78
C LEU A 15 18.29 -10.61 -8.25
N GLN A 16 18.93 -11.45 -9.06
CA GLN A 16 18.55 -11.67 -10.46
C GLN A 16 17.14 -12.26 -10.59
N GLN A 17 16.72 -13.11 -9.65
CA GLN A 17 15.37 -13.68 -9.65
C GLN A 17 14.32 -12.69 -9.13
N ALA A 18 14.64 -11.96 -8.07
CA ALA A 18 13.74 -11.00 -7.43
C ALA A 18 13.54 -9.72 -8.27
N ALA A 19 14.55 -9.32 -9.03
CA ALA A 19 14.53 -8.19 -9.96
C ALA A 19 15.11 -8.62 -11.31
N PRO A 20 14.33 -9.34 -12.14
CA PRO A 20 14.81 -9.92 -13.40
C PRO A 20 15.12 -8.88 -14.48
N ALA A 21 14.49 -7.71 -14.41
CA ALA A 21 14.65 -6.61 -15.36
C ALA A 21 14.77 -5.27 -14.62
N GLY A 22 14.86 -4.17 -15.36
CA GLY A 22 14.90 -2.82 -14.79
C GLY A 22 16.22 -2.46 -14.09
N SER A 23 16.24 -1.24 -13.57
CA SER A 23 17.36 -0.66 -12.83
C SER A 23 17.36 -1.11 -11.37
N LEU A 24 18.55 -1.25 -10.79
CA LEU A 24 18.79 -1.54 -9.38
C LEU A 24 19.20 -0.25 -8.68
N TRP A 25 18.25 0.40 -8.02
CA TRP A 25 18.45 1.66 -7.32
C TRP A 25 18.94 1.42 -5.90
N VAL A 26 20.20 1.74 -5.62
CA VAL A 26 20.74 1.72 -4.26
C VAL A 26 20.34 3.00 -3.56
N ALA A 27 19.58 2.89 -2.46
CA ALA A 27 19.35 4.01 -1.55
C ALA A 27 20.68 4.33 -0.83
N TYR A 28 21.39 5.30 -1.37
CA TYR A 28 22.79 5.55 -1.04
C TYR A 28 22.91 6.75 -0.10
N SER A 29 23.13 6.50 1.19
CA SER A 29 23.34 7.55 2.19
C SER A 29 24.80 7.93 2.37
N GLY A 30 25.73 7.18 1.77
CA GLY A 30 27.18 7.33 1.94
C GLY A 30 27.73 6.76 3.25
N GLY A 31 26.86 6.27 4.13
CA GLY A 31 27.27 5.51 5.32
C GLY A 31 27.72 4.09 4.98
N LEU A 32 28.46 3.46 5.89
CA LEU A 32 29.10 2.14 5.76
C LEU A 32 28.25 1.12 4.97
N ASP A 33 27.02 0.88 5.43
CA ASP A 33 26.21 -0.23 4.92
C ASP A 33 25.77 0.00 3.46
N SER A 34 25.46 1.26 3.11
CA SER A 34 25.09 1.65 1.75
C SER A 34 26.30 1.69 0.81
N THR A 35 27.48 2.08 1.32
CA THR A 35 28.75 2.08 0.58
C THR A 35 29.19 0.65 0.25
N VAL A 36 29.11 -0.27 1.22
CA VAL A 36 29.41 -1.69 1.01
C VAL A 36 28.45 -2.31 0.00
N LEU A 37 27.14 -2.04 0.12
CA LEU A 37 26.14 -2.52 -0.84
C LEU A 37 26.44 -2.05 -2.26
N LEU A 38 26.71 -0.75 -2.42
CA LEU A 38 27.00 -0.15 -3.73
C LEU A 38 28.29 -0.73 -4.33
N HIS A 39 29.37 -0.75 -3.56
CA HIS A 39 30.66 -1.27 -4.01
C HIS A 39 30.57 -2.74 -4.43
N TRP A 40 29.87 -3.57 -3.66
CA TRP A 40 29.67 -4.97 -4.04
C TRP A 40 28.92 -5.14 -5.36
N LEU A 41 27.87 -4.36 -5.59
CA LEU A 41 27.08 -4.43 -6.81
C LEU A 41 27.86 -3.95 -8.04
N VAL A 42 28.67 -2.90 -7.90
CA VAL A 42 29.59 -2.42 -8.94
C VAL A 42 30.60 -3.49 -9.34
N ASN A 43 31.05 -4.30 -8.39
CA ASN A 43 31.97 -5.41 -8.65
C ASN A 43 31.26 -6.72 -9.03
N SER A 44 30.00 -6.66 -9.44
CA SER A 44 29.20 -7.82 -9.83
C SER A 44 28.74 -7.73 -11.29
N PRO A 45 28.24 -8.83 -11.90
CA PRO A 45 27.65 -8.80 -13.24
C PRO A 45 26.43 -7.87 -13.38
N LEU A 46 25.92 -7.32 -12.27
CA LEU A 46 24.77 -6.41 -12.26
C LEU A 46 25.15 -4.94 -12.46
N HIS A 47 26.45 -4.58 -12.49
CA HIS A 47 26.93 -3.18 -12.52
C HIS A 47 26.19 -2.30 -13.54
N ALA A 48 26.00 -2.77 -14.76
CA ALA A 48 25.33 -2.01 -15.83
C ALA A 48 23.88 -1.59 -15.50
N ARG A 49 23.24 -2.24 -14.51
CA ARG A 49 21.88 -1.94 -14.04
C ARG A 49 21.86 -1.07 -12.79
N VAL A 50 23.00 -0.85 -12.13
CA VAL A 50 23.08 -0.18 -10.84
C VAL A 50 22.96 1.32 -11.03
N LYS A 51 22.10 1.94 -10.21
CA LYS A 51 22.00 3.39 -10.04
C LYS A 51 22.03 3.70 -8.54
N ALA A 52 22.51 4.87 -8.16
CA ALA A 52 22.50 5.34 -6.78
C ALA A 52 21.53 6.53 -6.66
N ILE A 53 20.73 6.53 -5.59
CA ILE A 53 19.83 7.64 -5.26
C ILE A 53 20.10 8.11 -3.84
N HIS A 54 20.35 9.40 -3.68
CA HIS A 54 20.54 10.07 -2.40
C HIS A 54 19.42 11.07 -2.15
N VAL A 55 18.88 11.07 -0.93
CA VAL A 55 17.87 12.04 -0.50
C VAL A 55 18.45 12.93 0.58
N HIS A 56 18.72 14.17 0.21
CA HIS A 56 19.25 15.20 1.07
C HIS A 56 18.10 15.88 1.84
N HIS A 57 18.01 15.63 3.14
CA HIS A 57 16.95 16.14 4.01
C HIS A 57 17.32 17.41 4.78
N GLY A 58 18.56 17.91 4.65
CA GLY A 58 19.00 19.18 5.23
C GLY A 58 18.96 19.27 6.77
N LEU A 59 18.94 18.13 7.47
CA LEU A 59 18.86 18.13 8.94
C LEU A 59 20.24 18.23 9.61
N SER A 60 21.29 17.76 8.94
CA SER A 60 22.66 17.84 9.45
C SER A 60 23.36 19.05 8.84
N PRO A 61 24.21 19.77 9.61
CA PRO A 61 25.10 20.77 9.04
C PRO A 61 26.12 20.20 8.04
N ASN A 62 26.34 18.87 8.06
CA ASN A 62 27.25 18.17 7.15
C ASN A 62 26.56 17.63 5.90
N ALA A 63 25.25 17.83 5.75
CA ALA A 63 24.45 17.17 4.71
C ALA A 63 24.91 17.49 3.27
N ASP A 64 25.35 18.72 3.01
CA ASP A 64 25.90 19.12 1.71
C ASP A 64 27.22 18.35 1.42
N ALA A 65 28.14 18.32 2.39
CA ALA A 65 29.40 17.59 2.26
C ALA A 65 29.19 16.08 2.08
N TRP A 66 28.12 15.53 2.69
CA TRP A 66 27.74 14.13 2.50
C TRP A 66 27.24 13.84 1.09
N ALA A 67 26.45 14.75 0.51
CA ALA A 67 26.00 14.63 -0.86
C ALA A 67 27.19 14.69 -1.84
N ASP A 68 28.13 15.61 -1.63
CA ASP A 68 29.36 15.73 -2.43
C ASP A 68 30.21 14.46 -2.36
N HIS A 69 30.40 13.90 -1.16
CA HIS A 69 31.09 12.62 -0.97
C HIS A 69 30.41 11.49 -1.76
N CYS A 70 29.09 11.38 -1.67
CA CYS A 70 28.32 10.36 -2.37
C CYS A 70 28.45 10.49 -3.89
N GLN A 71 28.34 11.72 -4.40
CA GLN A 71 28.46 12.02 -5.83
C GLN A 71 29.87 11.67 -6.34
N HIS A 72 30.91 12.02 -5.58
CA HIS A 72 32.29 11.73 -5.93
C HIS A 72 32.56 10.22 -6.06
N LEU A 73 32.16 9.43 -5.05
CA LEU A 73 32.34 7.97 -5.08
C LEU A 73 31.54 7.31 -6.23
N CYS A 74 30.32 7.77 -6.51
CA CYS A 74 29.55 7.25 -7.64
C CYS A 74 30.23 7.56 -8.98
N ALA A 75 30.83 8.75 -9.13
CA ALA A 75 31.59 9.10 -10.33
C ALA A 75 32.83 8.22 -10.50
N GLU A 76 33.58 7.97 -9.42
CA GLU A 76 34.74 7.07 -9.42
C GLU A 76 34.36 5.65 -9.87
N TRP A 77 33.24 5.12 -9.36
CA TRP A 77 32.73 3.79 -9.66
C TRP A 77 31.88 3.70 -10.94
N ARG A 78 31.74 4.82 -11.67
CA ARG A 78 30.93 4.93 -12.90
C ARG A 78 29.48 4.47 -12.70
N VAL A 79 28.87 4.90 -11.60
CA VAL A 79 27.47 4.65 -11.27
C VAL A 79 26.66 5.92 -11.51
N PRO A 80 25.55 5.87 -12.28
CA PRO A 80 24.61 6.99 -12.36
C PRO A 80 24.08 7.35 -10.97
N PHE A 81 24.20 8.63 -10.60
CA PHE A 81 23.83 9.16 -9.30
C PHE A 81 22.74 10.21 -9.43
N GLU A 82 21.68 10.07 -8.65
CA GLU A 82 20.61 11.06 -8.56
C GLU A 82 20.50 11.61 -7.13
N LEU A 83 20.50 12.94 -7.03
CA LEU A 83 20.37 13.68 -5.78
C LEU A 83 19.00 14.38 -5.76
N TYR A 84 18.23 14.12 -4.72
CA TYR A 84 16.96 14.79 -4.46
C TYR A 84 17.01 15.52 -3.13
N GLN A 85 16.59 16.79 -3.12
CA GLN A 85 16.46 17.56 -1.89
C GLN A 85 15.00 17.57 -1.42
N VAL A 86 14.80 17.36 -0.12
CA VAL A 86 13.47 17.44 0.52
C VAL A 86 13.48 18.50 1.60
N ASP A 87 12.43 19.32 1.63
CA ASP A 87 12.22 20.33 2.67
C ASP A 87 11.39 19.75 3.82
N LEU A 88 11.96 19.74 5.02
CA LEU A 88 11.32 19.27 6.25
C LEU A 88 10.97 20.41 7.22
N ALA A 89 11.13 21.68 6.81
CA ALA A 89 11.04 22.86 7.69
C ALA A 89 9.69 23.01 8.43
N ALA A 90 8.62 22.39 7.94
CA ALA A 90 7.28 22.49 8.53
C ALA A 90 6.96 21.45 9.62
N GLN A 91 7.84 20.50 9.93
CA GLN A 91 7.54 19.40 10.88
C GLN A 91 8.45 19.44 12.12
N HIS A 92 7.93 19.96 13.24
CA HIS A 92 8.69 20.07 14.50
C HIS A 92 8.64 18.82 15.39
N SER A 93 7.69 17.90 15.16
CA SER A 93 7.57 16.63 15.89
C SER A 93 7.65 15.44 14.92
N GLY A 94 8.34 14.38 15.32
CA GLY A 94 8.49 13.18 14.49
C GLY A 94 9.44 13.34 13.30
N LEU A 95 10.48 14.17 13.41
CA LEU A 95 11.46 14.45 12.34
C LEU A 95 12.04 13.17 11.68
N GLU A 96 12.33 12.11 12.44
CA GLU A 96 12.82 10.83 11.87
C GLU A 96 11.76 10.17 10.97
N GLU A 97 10.50 10.14 11.41
CA GLU A 97 9.40 9.60 10.64
C GLU A 97 9.10 10.47 9.41
N ALA A 98 9.15 11.80 9.58
CA ALA A 98 9.01 12.78 8.51
C ALA A 98 10.06 12.59 7.41
N ALA A 99 11.34 12.58 7.80
CA ALA A 99 12.46 12.37 6.89
C ALA A 99 12.37 11.00 6.20
N ARG A 100 11.97 9.96 6.95
CA ARG A 100 11.75 8.63 6.39
C ARG A 100 10.63 8.64 5.36
N ASN A 101 9.49 9.27 5.66
CA ASN A 101 8.36 9.33 4.75
C ASN A 101 8.69 10.14 3.49
N ALA A 102 9.34 11.30 3.63
CA ALA A 102 9.78 12.12 2.51
C ALA A 102 10.74 11.35 1.59
N ARG A 103 11.73 10.66 2.16
CA ARG A 103 12.65 9.80 1.39
C ARG A 103 11.93 8.70 0.64
N TYR A 104 10.97 8.03 1.28
CA TYR A 104 10.19 6.98 0.62
C TYR A 104 9.25 7.53 -0.45
N ALA A 105 8.75 8.77 -0.31
CA ALA A 105 7.98 9.43 -1.35
C ALA A 105 8.84 9.69 -2.60
N VAL A 106 10.03 10.26 -2.43
CA VAL A 106 11.00 10.44 -3.53
C VAL A 106 11.29 9.12 -4.24
N PHE A 107 11.56 8.05 -3.48
CA PHE A 107 11.79 6.73 -4.08
C PHE A 107 10.57 6.23 -4.87
N ALA A 108 9.35 6.42 -4.36
CA ALA A 108 8.14 5.99 -5.05
C ALA A 108 7.92 6.75 -6.37
N ASP A 109 8.31 8.03 -6.42
CA ASP A 109 8.15 8.89 -7.60
C ASP A 109 9.19 8.58 -8.70
N VAL A 110 10.41 8.22 -8.32
CA VAL A 110 11.51 7.94 -9.25
C VAL A 110 11.41 6.54 -9.86
N LEU A 111 11.13 5.54 -9.04
CA LEU A 111 11.19 4.14 -9.47
C LEU A 111 10.09 3.79 -10.46
N GLN A 112 10.44 3.05 -11.52
CA GLN A 112 9.51 2.59 -12.54
C GLN A 112 9.10 1.13 -12.36
N ALA A 113 8.06 0.72 -13.09
CA ALA A 113 7.65 -0.68 -13.12
C ALA A 113 8.80 -1.59 -13.57
N GLY A 114 9.11 -2.60 -12.76
CA GLY A 114 10.22 -3.53 -12.99
C GLY A 114 11.56 -3.11 -12.37
N ASP A 115 11.70 -1.89 -11.84
CA ASP A 115 12.87 -1.49 -11.07
C ASP A 115 12.87 -2.15 -9.67
N ALA A 116 14.03 -2.11 -9.00
CA ALA A 116 14.15 -2.49 -7.59
C ALA A 116 14.94 -1.46 -6.77
N LEU A 117 14.39 -1.09 -5.61
CA LEU A 117 15.05 -0.30 -4.57
C LEU A 117 15.83 -1.23 -3.63
N LEU A 118 17.14 -1.03 -3.52
CA LEU A 118 18.03 -1.78 -2.64
C LEU A 118 18.37 -0.93 -1.41
N LEU A 119 18.09 -1.47 -0.22
CA LEU A 119 18.49 -0.85 1.06
C LEU A 119 19.65 -1.64 1.70
N GLY A 120 20.62 -0.91 2.26
CA GLY A 120 21.76 -1.46 3.01
C GLY A 120 21.42 -2.02 4.40
N HIS A 121 20.19 -2.50 4.62
CA HIS A 121 19.83 -3.05 5.94
C HIS A 121 20.50 -4.40 6.18
N HIS A 122 20.98 -4.60 7.41
CA HIS A 122 21.77 -5.76 7.81
C HIS A 122 21.16 -6.53 9.00
N GLN A 123 21.85 -7.56 9.49
CA GLN A 123 21.37 -8.45 10.54
C GLN A 123 21.16 -7.71 11.87
N ASP A 124 22.07 -6.83 12.27
CA ASP A 124 21.88 -6.08 13.53
C ASP A 124 20.65 -5.15 13.45
N ASP A 125 20.34 -4.57 12.28
CA ASP A 125 19.10 -3.83 12.06
C ASP A 125 17.84 -4.69 12.25
N GLN A 126 17.92 -5.99 11.91
CA GLN A 126 16.85 -6.94 12.21
C GLN A 126 16.65 -7.09 13.71
N LEU A 127 17.74 -7.18 14.47
CA LEU A 127 17.69 -7.35 15.92
C LEU A 127 17.16 -6.09 16.61
N GLU A 128 17.55 -4.91 16.15
CA GLU A 128 16.98 -3.63 16.59
C GLU A 128 15.48 -3.58 16.31
N THR A 129 15.06 -3.93 15.08
CA THR A 129 13.65 -3.95 14.70
C THR A 129 12.85 -4.97 15.50
N PHE A 130 13.43 -6.15 15.74
CA PHE A 130 12.85 -7.21 16.56
C PHE A 130 12.62 -6.71 17.99
N ALA A 131 13.63 -6.13 18.63
CA ALA A 131 13.54 -5.64 20.00
C ALA A 131 12.48 -4.53 20.16
N GLN A 132 12.42 -3.59 19.21
CA GLN A 132 11.38 -2.56 19.18
C GLN A 132 9.97 -3.16 19.08
N ARG A 133 9.78 -4.13 18.18
CA ARG A 133 8.47 -4.76 17.97
C ARG A 133 8.07 -5.68 19.11
N TRP A 134 9.04 -6.30 19.76
CA TRP A 134 8.84 -7.11 20.97
C TRP A 134 8.30 -6.27 22.12
N ILE A 135 8.94 -5.14 22.46
CA ILE A 135 8.42 -4.25 23.53
C ILE A 135 7.04 -3.68 23.18
N ARG A 136 6.74 -3.48 21.90
CA ARG A 136 5.42 -3.03 21.44
C ARG A 136 4.34 -4.12 21.45
N GLY A 137 4.66 -5.36 21.86
CA GLY A 137 3.69 -6.45 21.93
C GLY A 137 3.24 -6.98 20.56
N SER A 138 4.10 -6.93 19.56
CA SER A 138 3.75 -7.40 18.21
C SER A 138 3.52 -8.92 18.14
N GLY A 139 2.57 -9.36 17.30
CA GLY A 139 2.38 -10.78 16.98
C GLY A 139 3.46 -11.34 16.02
N VAL A 140 3.31 -12.59 15.58
CA VAL A 140 4.32 -13.33 14.78
C VAL A 140 4.81 -12.56 13.53
N HIS A 141 3.89 -11.99 12.74
CA HIS A 141 4.25 -11.20 11.56
C HIS A 141 5.04 -9.93 11.89
N GLY A 142 4.78 -9.33 13.06
CA GLY A 142 5.54 -8.18 13.53
C GLY A 142 6.91 -8.61 14.05
N LEU A 143 6.98 -9.63 14.90
CA LEU A 143 8.25 -10.15 15.42
C LEU A 143 9.17 -10.72 14.32
N ALA A 144 8.63 -11.12 13.17
CA ALA A 144 9.41 -11.46 11.98
C ALA A 144 10.23 -10.29 11.37
N ALA A 145 10.18 -9.10 12.00
CA ALA A 145 11.00 -7.93 11.70
C ALA A 145 10.93 -7.51 10.21
N MET A 146 12.05 -7.20 9.55
CA MET A 146 11.99 -6.75 8.14
C MET A 146 12.08 -7.94 7.19
N ARG A 147 11.23 -7.98 6.16
CA ARG A 147 11.33 -8.97 5.09
C ARG A 147 12.51 -8.67 4.16
N ARG A 148 13.09 -9.69 3.54
CA ARG A 148 14.17 -9.54 2.54
C ARG A 148 13.68 -8.84 1.26
N GLN A 149 12.41 -9.10 0.90
CA GLN A 149 11.72 -8.54 -0.26
C GLN A 149 10.32 -8.10 0.14
N ARG A 150 9.83 -7.02 -0.47
CA ARG A 150 8.41 -6.62 -0.45
C ARG A 150 8.14 -5.68 -1.63
N SER A 151 6.90 -5.65 -2.10
CA SER A 151 6.46 -4.65 -3.07
C SER A 151 6.54 -3.23 -2.50
N PHE A 152 6.85 -2.27 -3.36
CA PHE A 152 7.06 -0.87 -3.02
C PHE A 152 6.71 0.04 -4.19
N ALA A 153 5.61 0.78 -4.07
CA ALA A 153 5.02 1.53 -5.19
C ALA A 153 4.82 0.59 -6.40
N GLN A 154 5.34 0.97 -7.57
CA GLN A 154 5.34 0.14 -8.79
C GLN A 154 6.57 -0.77 -8.93
N ALA A 155 7.46 -0.77 -7.94
CA ALA A 155 8.73 -1.48 -7.93
C ALA A 155 8.83 -2.49 -6.77
N GLU A 156 9.99 -3.15 -6.65
CA GLU A 156 10.30 -4.02 -5.52
C GLU A 156 11.29 -3.33 -4.55
N LEU A 157 11.17 -3.60 -3.25
CA LEU A 157 12.15 -3.19 -2.25
C LEU A 157 12.87 -4.42 -1.70
N LEU A 158 14.18 -4.46 -1.92
CA LEU A 158 15.06 -5.56 -1.59
C LEU A 158 16.11 -5.16 -0.56
N ARG A 159 16.50 -6.11 0.29
CA ARG A 159 17.52 -5.94 1.34
C ARG A 159 18.59 -7.02 1.21
N PRO A 160 19.61 -6.83 0.35
CA PRO A 160 20.56 -7.89 0.03
C PRO A 160 21.44 -8.29 1.21
N LEU A 161 21.80 -7.33 2.06
CA LEU A 161 22.72 -7.49 3.18
C LEU A 161 22.06 -7.99 4.48
N LEU A 162 20.77 -8.33 4.45
CA LEU A 162 19.96 -8.58 5.64
C LEU A 162 20.45 -9.74 6.53
N SER A 163 21.18 -10.68 5.94
CA SER A 163 21.80 -11.82 6.63
C SER A 163 23.23 -11.55 7.09
N CYS A 164 23.82 -10.41 6.71
CA CYS A 164 25.19 -10.02 7.04
C CYS A 164 25.20 -9.27 8.36
N SER A 165 26.18 -9.54 9.21
CA SER A 165 26.43 -8.76 10.43
C SER A 165 27.13 -7.44 10.11
N ARG A 166 26.97 -6.44 10.97
CA ARG A 166 27.69 -5.16 10.86
C ARG A 166 29.22 -5.35 10.83
N GLU A 167 29.71 -6.32 11.62
CA GLU A 167 31.13 -6.69 11.68
C GLU A 167 31.66 -7.24 10.34
N GLU A 168 30.83 -7.97 9.59
CA GLU A 168 31.20 -8.42 8.24
C GLU A 168 31.23 -7.27 7.24
N LEU A 169 30.29 -6.32 7.34
CA LEU A 169 30.28 -5.13 6.48
C LEU A 169 31.50 -4.24 6.75
N HIS A 170 31.82 -3.99 8.01
CA HIS A 170 33.03 -3.24 8.38
C HIS A 170 34.29 -3.91 7.86
N ARG A 171 34.41 -5.23 8.02
CA ARG A 171 35.57 -5.96 7.51
C ARG A 171 35.69 -5.88 6.00
N TYR A 172 34.59 -6.03 5.27
CA TYR A 172 34.56 -5.86 3.83
C TYR A 172 35.03 -4.45 3.43
N ALA A 173 34.53 -3.41 4.09
CA ALA A 173 34.94 -2.04 3.83
C ALA A 173 36.44 -1.82 4.09
N THR A 174 36.98 -2.40 5.16
CA THR A 174 38.42 -2.35 5.46
C THR A 174 39.26 -3.12 4.43
N GLU A 175 38.85 -4.33 4.07
CA GLU A 175 39.53 -5.19 3.07
C GLU A 175 39.62 -4.53 1.70
N HIS A 176 38.60 -3.73 1.33
CA HIS A 176 38.55 -2.99 0.07
C HIS A 176 38.97 -1.52 0.19
N ALA A 177 39.49 -1.09 1.35
CA ALA A 177 39.91 0.29 1.62
C ALA A 177 38.86 1.36 1.27
N LEU A 178 37.58 1.06 1.54
CA LEU A 178 36.47 1.96 1.25
C LEU A 178 36.45 3.12 2.23
N SER A 179 36.08 4.30 1.73
CA SER A 179 35.77 5.48 2.56
C SER A 179 34.25 5.62 2.69
N TRP A 180 33.76 5.99 3.88
CA TRP A 180 32.34 6.21 4.13
C TRP A 180 32.13 7.33 5.15
N ILE A 181 30.91 7.84 5.21
CA ILE A 181 30.48 8.88 6.14
C ILE A 181 30.10 8.25 7.50
N GLU A 182 30.58 8.87 8.57
CA GLU A 182 30.07 8.64 9.92
C GLU A 182 29.08 9.74 10.29
N ASP A 183 27.78 9.42 10.22
CA ASP A 183 26.70 10.33 10.56
C ASP A 183 26.58 10.46 12.08
N GLU A 184 26.74 11.69 12.61
CA GLU A 184 26.73 12.00 14.04
C GLU A 184 25.42 11.58 14.74
N SER A 185 24.30 11.59 14.02
CA SER A 185 22.98 11.27 14.58
C SER A 185 22.88 9.79 15.01
N ASN A 186 23.75 8.90 14.51
CA ASN A 186 23.78 7.50 14.92
C ASN A 186 24.06 7.28 16.42
N THR A 187 24.61 8.30 17.09
CA THR A 187 24.90 8.29 18.53
C THR A 187 23.77 8.88 19.37
N ASP A 188 22.80 9.57 18.75
CA ASP A 188 21.70 10.22 19.46
C ASP A 188 20.68 9.19 19.95
N ILE A 189 20.69 8.95 21.27
CA ILE A 189 19.82 7.98 21.96
C ILE A 189 18.38 8.47 22.15
N CYS A 190 18.05 9.71 21.78
CA CYS A 190 16.65 10.17 21.72
C CYS A 190 15.85 9.36 20.69
N PHE A 191 16.52 8.86 19.64
CA PHE A 191 15.92 7.94 18.69
C PHE A 191 15.88 6.53 19.27
N THR A 192 14.68 5.92 19.32
CA THR A 192 14.48 4.58 19.92
C THR A 192 15.37 3.51 19.30
N ARG A 193 15.67 3.61 18.00
CA ARG A 193 16.56 2.68 17.31
C ARG A 193 17.99 2.77 17.81
N ASN A 194 18.52 3.99 17.91
CA ASN A 194 19.86 4.24 18.42
C ASN A 194 19.98 3.86 19.91
N TRP A 195 18.94 4.08 20.71
CA TRP A 195 18.90 3.58 22.08
C TRP A 195 19.06 2.06 22.15
N TRP A 196 18.34 1.30 21.32
CA TRP A 196 18.51 -0.16 21.27
C TRP A 196 19.92 -0.58 20.84
N ARG A 197 20.45 0.08 19.81
CA ARG A 197 21.80 -0.18 19.28
C ARG A 197 22.89 0.09 20.31
N ASN A 198 22.84 1.24 20.98
CA ASN A 198 23.92 1.76 21.82
C ASN A 198 23.76 1.40 23.31
N VAL A 199 22.53 1.14 23.78
CA VAL A 199 22.22 0.97 25.20
C VAL A 199 21.49 -0.34 25.49
N GLY A 200 20.38 -0.63 24.78
CA GLY A 200 19.50 -1.73 25.14
C GLY A 200 20.05 -3.13 24.83
N LEU A 201 20.59 -3.33 23.63
CA LEU A 201 21.11 -4.62 23.18
C LEU A 201 22.54 -4.95 23.67
N PRO A 202 23.50 -4.00 23.76
CA PRO A 202 24.88 -4.34 24.11
C PRO A 202 25.06 -5.10 25.44
N PRO A 203 24.38 -4.75 26.56
CA PRO A 203 24.50 -5.50 27.81
C PRO A 203 24.04 -6.96 27.68
N ILE A 204 23.03 -7.23 26.84
CA ILE A 204 22.52 -8.59 26.58
C ILE A 204 23.59 -9.40 25.84
N TRP A 205 24.25 -8.80 24.84
CA TRP A 205 25.31 -9.46 24.07
C TRP A 205 26.56 -9.71 24.92
N GLN A 206 26.89 -8.79 25.83
CA GLN A 206 28.00 -8.96 26.77
C GLN A 206 27.73 -10.10 27.75
N GLN A 207 26.52 -10.17 28.31
CA GLN A 207 26.13 -11.23 29.25
C GLN A 207 25.99 -12.59 28.56
N PHE A 208 25.52 -12.61 27.31
CA PHE A 208 25.27 -13.84 26.54
C PHE A 208 25.96 -13.79 25.18
N PRO A 209 27.23 -14.23 25.08
CA PRO A 209 28.05 -14.08 23.86
C PRO A 209 27.47 -14.72 22.59
N HIS A 210 26.60 -15.72 22.72
CA HIS A 210 25.94 -16.37 21.59
C HIS A 210 24.55 -15.80 21.25
N ALA A 211 24.03 -14.88 22.06
CA ALA A 211 22.65 -14.43 21.96
C ALA A 211 22.38 -13.65 20.67
N LYS A 212 23.35 -12.91 20.11
CA LYS A 212 23.20 -12.20 18.82
C LYS A 212 22.85 -13.19 17.69
N ARG A 213 23.63 -14.27 17.56
CA ARG A 213 23.40 -15.33 16.57
C ARG A 213 22.11 -16.10 16.83
N SER A 214 21.79 -16.37 18.10
CA SER A 214 20.55 -17.07 18.47
C SER A 214 19.31 -16.21 18.17
N ALA A 215 19.35 -14.91 18.47
CA ALA A 215 18.27 -13.97 18.18
C ALA A 215 18.03 -13.83 16.67
N ALA A 216 19.10 -13.75 15.87
CA ALA A 216 18.97 -13.72 14.41
C ALA A 216 18.29 -14.99 13.86
N ARG A 217 18.63 -16.16 14.42
CA ARG A 217 17.97 -17.44 14.09
C ARG A 217 16.50 -17.47 14.50
N THR A 218 16.15 -16.86 15.63
CA THR A 218 14.76 -16.69 16.06
C THR A 218 13.98 -15.85 15.05
N VAL A 219 14.53 -14.72 14.61
CA VAL A 219 13.90 -13.89 13.56
C VAL A 219 13.69 -14.68 12.28
N GLN A 220 14.68 -15.47 11.84
CA GLN A 220 14.54 -16.32 10.66
C GLN A 220 13.42 -17.37 10.81
N ARG A 221 13.32 -18.02 11.98
CA ARG A 221 12.23 -18.98 12.25
C ARG A 221 10.86 -18.31 12.23
N LEU A 222 10.74 -17.15 12.89
CA LEU A 222 9.51 -16.36 12.88
C LEU A 222 9.11 -15.92 11.47
N GLN A 223 10.08 -15.62 10.60
CA GLN A 223 9.80 -15.32 9.19
C GLN A 223 9.24 -16.52 8.44
N GLN A 224 9.80 -17.73 8.66
CA GLN A 224 9.30 -18.98 8.09
C GLN A 224 7.90 -19.32 8.61
N ASP A 225 7.69 -19.23 9.92
CA ASP A 225 6.39 -19.47 10.55
C ASP A 225 5.33 -18.50 10.03
N ALA A 226 5.70 -17.22 9.88
CA ALA A 226 4.84 -16.21 9.28
C ALA A 226 4.49 -16.53 7.82
N ASP A 227 5.43 -17.06 7.03
CA ASP A 227 5.16 -17.45 5.63
C ASP A 227 4.21 -18.64 5.54
N VAL A 228 4.41 -19.65 6.37
CA VAL A 228 3.51 -20.81 6.48
C VAL A 228 2.12 -20.35 6.92
N LEU A 229 2.04 -19.49 7.93
CA LEU A 229 0.76 -18.95 8.40
C LEU A 229 0.04 -18.17 7.29
N THR A 230 0.74 -17.31 6.56
CA THR A 230 0.16 -16.59 5.41
C THR A 230 -0.36 -17.56 4.35
N LEU A 231 0.40 -18.61 4.00
CA LEU A 231 -0.02 -19.62 3.03
C LEU A 231 -1.32 -20.32 3.46
N LEU A 232 -1.43 -20.71 4.72
CA LEU A 232 -2.62 -21.37 5.26
C LEU A 232 -3.83 -20.41 5.30
N LEU A 233 -3.61 -19.16 5.69
CA LEU A 233 -4.66 -18.13 5.72
C LEU A 233 -5.16 -17.76 4.33
N GLN A 234 -4.31 -17.79 3.30
CA GLN A 234 -4.72 -17.54 1.92
C GLN A 234 -5.77 -18.55 1.45
N GLN A 235 -5.60 -19.84 1.77
CA GLN A 235 -6.58 -20.87 1.44
C GLN A 235 -7.93 -20.62 2.13
N GLN A 236 -7.89 -20.18 3.40
CA GLN A 236 -9.08 -19.84 4.17
C GLN A 236 -9.74 -18.53 3.69
N LEU A 237 -8.99 -17.60 3.12
CA LEU A 237 -9.51 -16.30 2.67
C LEU A 237 -10.26 -16.39 1.33
N LEU A 238 -9.88 -17.31 0.45
CA LEU A 238 -10.51 -17.49 -0.86
C LEU A 238 -12.05 -17.58 -0.80
N PRO A 239 -12.68 -18.47 0.00
CA PRO A 239 -14.15 -18.58 0.06
C PRO A 239 -14.82 -17.40 0.76
N LEU A 240 -14.06 -16.49 1.38
CA LEU A 240 -14.56 -15.28 2.01
C LEU A 240 -14.50 -14.08 1.05
N THR A 241 -13.84 -14.20 -0.08
CA THR A 241 -13.63 -13.09 -1.01
C THR A 241 -14.58 -13.21 -2.20
N GLU A 242 -15.31 -12.14 -2.51
CA GLU A 242 -16.25 -12.08 -3.62
C GLU A 242 -15.95 -10.88 -4.52
N VAL A 243 -16.27 -10.96 -5.81
CA VAL A 243 -16.11 -9.82 -6.73
C VAL A 243 -17.14 -8.76 -6.40
N SER A 244 -16.69 -7.51 -6.22
CA SER A 244 -17.59 -6.38 -6.03
C SER A 244 -18.15 -5.91 -7.36
N LEU A 245 -19.48 -5.93 -7.49
CA LEU A 245 -20.17 -5.39 -8.66
C LEU A 245 -20.39 -3.88 -8.59
N TRP A 246 -20.19 -3.27 -7.42
CA TRP A 246 -20.48 -1.85 -7.22
C TRP A 246 -19.35 -0.98 -7.79
N PRO A 247 -19.66 0.03 -8.63
CA PRO A 247 -18.64 0.94 -9.13
C PRO A 247 -17.98 1.76 -8.01
N GLY A 248 -16.70 2.11 -8.20
CA GLY A 248 -15.93 2.90 -7.23
C GLY A 248 -15.48 2.18 -5.95
N THR A 249 -15.89 0.93 -5.72
CA THR A 249 -15.35 0.09 -4.64
C THR A 249 -14.03 -0.58 -5.05
N LEU A 250 -13.40 -1.35 -4.17
CA LEU A 250 -12.37 -2.32 -4.55
C LEU A 250 -12.94 -3.49 -5.38
N ALA A 251 -12.08 -4.15 -6.17
CA ALA A 251 -12.49 -5.23 -7.06
C ALA A 251 -13.07 -6.44 -6.31
N THR A 252 -12.69 -6.59 -5.05
CA THR A 252 -13.23 -7.60 -4.17
C THR A 252 -13.90 -6.99 -2.94
N CYS A 253 -14.85 -7.71 -2.36
CA CYS A 253 -15.42 -7.47 -1.05
C CYS A 253 -15.26 -8.72 -0.17
N LEU A 254 -15.36 -8.55 1.14
CA LEU A 254 -15.21 -9.64 2.10
C LEU A 254 -16.59 -10.07 2.63
N ARG A 255 -16.93 -11.36 2.51
CA ARG A 255 -18.17 -11.97 3.02
C ARG A 255 -18.09 -12.17 4.54
N LEU A 256 -18.83 -11.35 5.27
CA LEU A 256 -18.83 -11.29 6.72
C LEU A 256 -19.65 -12.42 7.37
N ASP A 257 -20.66 -12.94 6.68
CA ASP A 257 -21.39 -14.13 7.11
C ASP A 257 -20.48 -15.36 7.16
N GLN A 258 -19.57 -15.51 6.20
CA GLN A 258 -18.59 -16.60 6.18
C GLN A 258 -17.44 -16.35 7.14
N LEU A 259 -16.97 -15.10 7.26
CA LEU A 259 -15.96 -14.74 8.24
C LEU A 259 -16.43 -15.09 9.67
N ARG A 260 -17.69 -14.82 10.01
CA ARG A 260 -18.27 -15.19 11.31
C ARG A 260 -18.37 -16.69 11.57
N GLN A 261 -18.29 -17.54 10.53
CA GLN A 261 -18.23 -18.99 10.69
C GLN A 261 -16.80 -19.49 10.96
N GLN A 262 -15.79 -18.65 10.74
CA GLN A 262 -14.41 -18.96 11.10
C GLN A 262 -14.20 -18.75 12.60
N PRO A 263 -13.25 -19.48 13.21
CA PRO A 263 -12.81 -19.21 14.59
C PRO A 263 -12.42 -17.74 14.77
N ASP A 264 -12.86 -17.13 15.88
CA ASP A 264 -12.61 -15.71 16.19
C ASP A 264 -11.12 -15.34 16.16
N SER A 265 -10.25 -16.28 16.53
CA SER A 265 -8.79 -16.11 16.48
C SER A 265 -8.26 -15.85 15.07
N LEU A 266 -8.97 -16.29 14.01
CA LEU A 266 -8.58 -16.09 12.62
C LEU A 266 -9.08 -14.77 12.04
N HIS A 267 -10.08 -14.12 12.63
CA HIS A 267 -10.71 -12.94 12.01
C HIS A 267 -9.70 -11.82 11.76
N SER A 268 -8.86 -11.53 12.75
CA SER A 268 -7.81 -10.52 12.65
C SER A 268 -6.82 -10.80 11.51
N TYR A 269 -6.41 -12.06 11.37
CA TYR A 269 -5.48 -12.50 10.34
C TYR A 269 -6.09 -12.44 8.94
N LEU A 270 -7.33 -12.94 8.78
CA LEU A 270 -8.02 -12.97 7.50
C LEU A 270 -8.35 -11.57 6.99
N VAL A 271 -8.84 -10.69 7.87
CA VAL A 271 -9.11 -9.29 7.51
C VAL A 271 -7.82 -8.56 7.14
N ARG A 272 -6.74 -8.72 7.92
CA ARG A 272 -5.44 -8.11 7.58
C ARG A 272 -4.91 -8.59 6.23
N LEU A 273 -5.00 -9.90 5.98
CA LEU A 273 -4.53 -10.49 4.73
C LEU A 273 -5.33 -9.97 3.53
N TRP A 274 -6.66 -9.95 3.62
CA TRP A 274 -7.53 -9.40 2.59
C TRP A 274 -7.25 -7.91 2.33
N TRP A 275 -7.07 -7.15 3.40
CA TRP A 275 -6.75 -5.72 3.34
C TRP A 275 -5.42 -5.48 2.60
N GLN A 276 -4.40 -6.28 2.91
CA GLN A 276 -3.09 -6.22 2.28
C GLN A 276 -3.12 -6.66 0.80
N GLN A 277 -3.86 -7.73 0.47
CA GLN A 277 -4.00 -8.21 -0.92
C GLN A 277 -4.65 -7.16 -1.84
N ASN A 278 -5.45 -6.26 -1.27
CA ASN A 278 -6.05 -5.14 -1.99
C ASN A 278 -5.18 -3.87 -2.00
N ASN A 279 -3.89 -3.96 -1.60
CA ASN A 279 -2.93 -2.85 -1.59
C ASN A 279 -3.38 -1.63 -0.78
N LEU A 280 -4.15 -1.85 0.29
CA LEU A 280 -4.64 -0.78 1.15
C LEU A 280 -3.56 -0.33 2.16
N PRO A 281 -3.65 0.91 2.69
CA PRO A 281 -2.69 1.42 3.68
C PRO A 281 -2.62 0.55 4.94
N ASN A 282 -1.51 0.60 5.67
CA ASN A 282 -1.34 -0.23 6.86
C ASN A 282 -2.45 0.01 7.91
N LEU A 283 -3.05 -1.07 8.40
CA LEU A 283 -4.13 -1.02 9.38
C LEU A 283 -3.56 -1.17 10.80
N THR A 284 -3.67 -0.14 11.64
CA THR A 284 -3.22 -0.22 13.04
C THR A 284 -4.07 -1.24 13.83
N ASP A 285 -3.58 -1.72 14.97
CA ASP A 285 -4.35 -2.64 15.81
C ASP A 285 -5.68 -2.02 16.29
N ALA A 286 -5.67 -0.76 16.70
CA ALA A 286 -6.88 -0.04 17.07
C ALA A 286 -7.89 0.01 15.91
N ARG A 287 -7.44 0.35 14.69
CA ARG A 287 -8.33 0.40 13.51
C ARG A 287 -8.80 -0.97 13.05
N LEU A 288 -7.98 -2.00 13.20
CA LEU A 288 -8.43 -3.37 12.96
C LEU A 288 -9.50 -3.76 13.96
N GLN A 289 -9.32 -3.47 15.25
CA GLN A 289 -10.30 -3.79 16.28
C GLN A 289 -11.62 -3.03 16.03
N ASP A 290 -11.55 -1.75 15.67
CA ASP A 290 -12.71 -0.97 15.24
C ASP A 290 -13.43 -1.69 14.09
N LEU A 291 -12.70 -2.06 13.03
CA LEU A 291 -13.25 -2.75 11.86
C LEU A 291 -13.88 -4.10 12.24
N LEU A 292 -13.18 -4.92 13.04
CA LEU A 292 -13.65 -6.23 13.48
C LEU A 292 -14.92 -6.11 14.33
N ALA A 293 -14.94 -5.21 15.31
CA ALA A 293 -16.12 -4.95 16.14
C ALA A 293 -17.32 -4.51 15.28
N SER A 294 -17.03 -3.76 14.21
CA SER A 294 -18.00 -3.35 13.21
C SER A 294 -18.57 -4.56 12.44
N VAL A 295 -17.69 -5.48 12.04
CA VAL A 295 -18.01 -6.63 11.17
C VAL A 295 -18.71 -7.77 11.93
N THR A 296 -18.32 -8.01 13.18
CA THR A 296 -18.89 -9.04 14.06
C THR A 296 -20.11 -8.56 14.86
N GLY A 297 -20.34 -7.24 14.92
CA GLY A 297 -21.49 -6.64 15.59
C GLY A 297 -22.85 -6.94 14.93
N ALA A 298 -23.93 -6.60 15.65
CA ALA A 298 -25.32 -6.85 15.26
C ALA A 298 -25.65 -6.40 13.82
N ALA A 299 -26.46 -7.20 13.13
CA ALA A 299 -26.73 -7.07 11.70
C ALA A 299 -27.34 -5.73 11.24
N ASP A 300 -28.00 -5.01 12.14
CA ASP A 300 -28.71 -3.76 11.83
C ASP A 300 -27.82 -2.51 11.91
N ARG A 301 -26.60 -2.63 12.42
CA ARG A 301 -25.63 -1.53 12.34
C ARG A 301 -25.03 -1.52 10.94
N GLN A 302 -24.96 -0.34 10.32
CA GLN A 302 -24.19 -0.08 9.09
C GLN A 302 -22.84 0.53 9.47
N PRO A 303 -21.94 -0.25 10.08
CA PRO A 303 -20.65 0.26 10.47
C PRO A 303 -19.92 0.80 9.25
N ALA A 304 -19.35 1.98 9.44
CA ALA A 304 -18.45 2.62 8.51
C ALA A 304 -17.22 3.08 9.26
N GLY A 305 -16.11 3.21 8.55
CA GLY A 305 -14.91 3.81 9.08
C GLY A 305 -14.02 4.35 7.98
N GLU A 306 -12.92 4.96 8.40
CA GLU A 306 -12.01 5.66 7.52
C GLU A 306 -10.55 5.45 7.87
N LEU A 307 -9.71 5.41 6.83
CA LEU A 307 -8.25 5.39 6.94
C LEU A 307 -7.68 6.25 5.81
N GLY A 308 -7.34 7.49 6.14
CA GLY A 308 -6.96 8.51 5.15
C GLY A 308 -8.11 8.76 4.18
N GLU A 309 -7.85 8.57 2.88
CA GLU A 309 -8.83 8.75 1.81
C GLU A 309 -9.73 7.52 1.61
N TRP A 310 -9.40 6.40 2.25
CA TRP A 310 -10.19 5.18 2.16
C TRP A 310 -11.34 5.20 3.14
N ARG A 311 -12.45 4.63 2.71
CA ARG A 311 -13.65 4.39 3.50
C ARG A 311 -13.98 2.91 3.42
N TRP A 312 -14.47 2.34 4.51
CA TRP A 312 -15.07 1.02 4.50
C TRP A 312 -16.47 1.07 5.07
N GLN A 313 -17.34 0.19 4.57
CA GLN A 313 -18.71 0.09 5.04
C GLN A 313 -19.26 -1.31 4.85
N ARG A 314 -20.06 -1.75 5.80
CA ARG A 314 -20.82 -3.01 5.70
C ARG A 314 -22.12 -2.78 4.92
N HIS A 315 -22.39 -3.66 3.97
CA HIS A 315 -23.66 -3.73 3.25
C HIS A 315 -23.96 -5.19 2.91
N GLN A 316 -25.18 -5.66 3.23
CA GLN A 316 -25.63 -7.03 2.93
C GLN A 316 -24.65 -8.15 3.33
N GLN A 317 -24.16 -8.11 4.57
CA GLN A 317 -23.18 -9.09 5.07
C GLN A 317 -21.86 -9.10 4.30
N GLN A 318 -21.53 -8.07 3.54
CA GLN A 318 -20.23 -7.89 2.91
C GLN A 318 -19.58 -6.60 3.42
N LEU A 319 -18.25 -6.63 3.54
CA LEU A 319 -17.43 -5.45 3.79
C LEU A 319 -16.92 -4.92 2.46
N TYR A 320 -17.27 -3.67 2.17
CA TYR A 320 -16.78 -2.94 1.02
C TYR A 320 -15.78 -1.90 1.47
N VAL A 321 -14.74 -1.70 0.67
CA VAL A 321 -13.79 -0.59 0.82
C VAL A 321 -13.79 0.19 -0.48
N TYR A 322 -13.71 1.51 -0.38
CA TYR A 322 -13.78 2.43 -1.51
C TYR A 322 -13.04 3.73 -1.20
N ARG A 323 -12.68 4.47 -2.25
CA ARG A 323 -12.18 5.85 -2.13
C ARG A 323 -13.26 6.77 -2.68
N PRO A 324 -13.82 7.72 -1.90
CA PRO A 324 -14.80 8.66 -2.40
C PRO A 324 -14.24 9.42 -3.60
N GLN A 325 -15.03 9.50 -4.68
CA GLN A 325 -14.67 10.25 -5.88
C GLN A 325 -15.72 11.31 -6.17
N ALA A 326 -15.27 12.44 -6.71
CA ALA A 326 -16.17 13.47 -7.19
C ALA A 326 -16.96 12.98 -8.42
N VAL A 327 -18.14 13.55 -8.60
CA VAL A 327 -18.98 13.36 -9.79
C VAL A 327 -19.24 14.74 -10.40
N PRO A 328 -19.36 14.84 -11.73
CA PRO A 328 -19.83 16.06 -12.37
C PRO A 328 -21.20 16.47 -11.81
N ASP A 329 -21.48 17.78 -11.77
CA ASP A 329 -22.80 18.28 -11.38
C ASP A 329 -23.86 17.90 -12.43
N ALA A 330 -23.48 17.93 -13.72
CA ALA A 330 -24.31 17.48 -14.82
C ALA A 330 -23.45 17.01 -16.00
N TRP A 331 -23.91 15.99 -16.72
CA TRP A 331 -23.43 15.59 -18.03
C TRP A 331 -24.53 15.88 -19.05
N LYS A 332 -24.37 16.96 -19.82
CA LYS A 332 -25.35 17.40 -20.81
C LYS A 332 -25.33 16.50 -22.04
N LEU A 333 -26.50 16.13 -22.53
CA LEU A 333 -26.70 15.22 -23.65
C LEU A 333 -27.59 15.86 -24.72
N SER A 334 -27.45 15.40 -25.97
CA SER A 334 -28.31 15.82 -27.07
C SER A 334 -28.35 14.78 -28.18
N GLY A 335 -29.54 14.38 -28.61
CA GLY A 335 -29.72 13.50 -29.77
C GLY A 335 -29.27 12.05 -29.53
N GLU A 336 -28.52 11.49 -30.48
CA GLU A 336 -28.00 10.12 -30.39
C GLU A 336 -26.70 10.10 -29.59
N GLN A 337 -26.65 9.22 -28.59
CA GLN A 337 -25.54 9.11 -27.65
C GLN A 337 -24.88 7.75 -27.79
N GLN A 338 -23.55 7.76 -27.85
CA GLN A 338 -22.70 6.58 -27.79
C GLN A 338 -21.40 6.91 -27.05
N GLN A 339 -21.54 7.32 -25.79
CA GLN A 339 -20.44 7.84 -24.99
C GLN A 339 -20.36 7.14 -23.64
N THR A 340 -19.13 7.06 -23.13
CA THR A 340 -18.83 6.58 -21.78
C THR A 340 -17.98 7.62 -21.08
N ILE A 341 -18.35 7.95 -19.85
CA ILE A 341 -17.62 8.91 -19.00
C ILE A 341 -17.25 8.27 -17.66
N SER A 342 -16.21 8.80 -17.01
CA SER A 342 -15.92 8.41 -15.63
C SER A 342 -16.96 9.01 -14.68
N TRP A 343 -17.49 8.20 -13.77
CA TRP A 343 -18.49 8.61 -12.79
C TRP A 343 -18.28 7.88 -11.47
N ALA A 344 -17.96 8.61 -10.40
CA ALA A 344 -17.76 8.08 -9.04
C ALA A 344 -16.92 6.79 -8.98
N GLY A 345 -15.81 6.75 -9.72
CA GLY A 345 -14.90 5.61 -9.74
C GLY A 345 -15.35 4.41 -10.57
N GLY A 346 -16.37 4.58 -11.41
CA GLY A 346 -16.74 3.64 -12.46
C GLY A 346 -16.81 4.30 -13.84
N GLN A 347 -17.31 3.54 -14.81
CA GLN A 347 -17.57 3.96 -16.18
C GLN A 347 -19.08 3.99 -16.44
N LEU A 348 -19.61 5.17 -16.72
CA LEU A 348 -21.01 5.39 -17.04
C LEU A 348 -21.18 5.48 -18.55
N GLY A 349 -21.77 4.45 -19.14
CA GLY A 349 -22.11 4.39 -20.56
C GLY A 349 -23.58 4.73 -20.79
N LEU A 350 -23.83 5.54 -21.82
CA LEU A 350 -25.18 5.82 -22.32
C LEU A 350 -25.18 5.63 -23.85
N HIS A 351 -25.89 4.60 -24.31
CA HIS A 351 -26.08 4.32 -25.73
C HIS A 351 -27.56 4.40 -26.09
N GLY A 352 -27.95 5.32 -26.95
CA GLY A 352 -29.33 5.49 -27.33
C GLY A 352 -29.71 6.93 -27.67
N ARG A 353 -30.95 7.11 -28.11
CA ARG A 353 -31.48 8.45 -28.42
C ARG A 353 -32.15 9.04 -27.19
N VAL A 354 -31.63 10.17 -26.70
CA VAL A 354 -32.20 10.92 -25.58
C VAL A 354 -33.03 12.12 -26.06
N PRO A 355 -33.99 12.61 -25.25
CA PRO A 355 -34.68 13.86 -25.50
C PRO A 355 -33.71 15.05 -25.61
N GLU A 356 -34.12 16.09 -26.33
CA GLU A 356 -33.34 17.33 -26.42
C GLU A 356 -33.28 18.02 -25.04
N GLY A 357 -32.10 18.48 -24.65
CA GLY A 357 -31.88 19.08 -23.33
C GLY A 357 -31.78 18.08 -22.17
N ALA A 358 -31.78 16.77 -22.45
CA ALA A 358 -31.57 15.76 -21.41
C ALA A 358 -30.16 15.87 -20.81
N GLN A 359 -30.05 15.51 -19.54
CA GLN A 359 -28.78 15.50 -18.82
C GLN A 359 -28.72 14.36 -17.82
N VAL A 360 -27.50 13.92 -17.48
CA VAL A 360 -27.29 13.03 -16.35
C VAL A 360 -26.78 13.83 -15.15
N ILE A 361 -27.49 13.72 -14.04
CA ILE A 361 -27.14 14.38 -12.78
C ILE A 361 -26.95 13.33 -11.67
N PRO A 362 -26.19 13.64 -10.62
CA PRO A 362 -26.15 12.77 -9.44
C PRO A 362 -27.47 12.85 -8.68
N ALA A 363 -27.94 11.73 -8.14
CA ALA A 363 -29.22 11.66 -7.44
C ALA A 363 -29.36 12.62 -6.24
N LYS A 364 -28.26 13.12 -5.65
CA LYS A 364 -28.29 14.19 -4.64
C LYS A 364 -28.81 15.53 -5.17
N ALA A 365 -28.69 15.79 -6.47
CA ALA A 365 -29.16 17.00 -7.14
C ALA A 365 -30.62 16.88 -7.62
N LEU A 366 -31.16 15.67 -7.66
CA LEU A 366 -32.54 15.43 -8.08
C LEU A 366 -33.53 15.95 -7.02
N GLN A 367 -34.40 16.87 -7.42
CA GLN A 367 -35.43 17.42 -6.52
C GLN A 367 -36.60 16.46 -6.29
N GLN A 368 -36.89 15.60 -7.27
CA GLN A 368 -37.93 14.58 -7.17
C GLN A 368 -37.64 13.61 -6.03
N ARG A 369 -38.69 13.27 -5.26
CA ARG A 369 -38.61 12.29 -4.15
C ARG A 369 -39.22 10.94 -4.50
N THR A 370 -39.98 10.88 -5.60
CA THR A 370 -40.68 9.70 -6.09
C THR A 370 -40.31 9.44 -7.54
N PHE A 371 -40.42 8.18 -7.94
CA PHE A 371 -40.15 7.74 -9.30
C PHE A 371 -41.11 6.62 -9.67
N LYS A 372 -41.59 6.64 -10.91
CA LYS A 372 -42.52 5.65 -11.48
C LYS A 372 -41.85 4.96 -12.67
N PRO A 373 -41.15 3.83 -12.46
CA PRO A 373 -40.64 3.02 -13.55
C PRO A 373 -41.73 2.56 -14.52
N TYR A 374 -41.37 2.29 -15.78
CA TYR A 374 -42.29 1.70 -16.73
C TYR A 374 -42.85 0.36 -16.21
N GLY A 375 -44.17 0.17 -16.34
CA GLY A 375 -44.85 -1.04 -15.86
C GLY A 375 -44.82 -1.24 -14.34
N ARG A 376 -44.38 -0.25 -13.53
CA ARG A 376 -44.32 -0.34 -12.06
C ARG A 376 -45.03 0.84 -11.38
N PRO A 377 -45.47 0.68 -10.12
CA PRO A 377 -46.12 1.76 -9.39
C PRO A 377 -45.13 2.88 -9.02
N THR A 378 -45.64 4.10 -8.86
CA THR A 378 -44.90 5.22 -8.28
C THR A 378 -44.49 4.88 -6.84
N ARG A 379 -43.21 5.02 -6.51
CA ARG A 379 -42.69 4.82 -5.15
C ARG A 379 -41.66 5.89 -4.77
N PRO A 380 -41.44 6.17 -3.48
CA PRO A 380 -40.33 6.99 -3.03
C PRO A 380 -38.99 6.40 -3.49
N LEU A 381 -38.03 7.25 -3.89
CA LEU A 381 -36.69 6.82 -4.33
C LEU A 381 -35.99 5.92 -3.31
N LYS A 382 -36.15 6.24 -2.01
CA LYS A 382 -35.65 5.41 -0.92
C LYS A 382 -36.12 3.95 -0.99
N LYS A 383 -37.37 3.71 -1.41
CA LYS A 383 -37.92 2.35 -1.57
C LYS A 383 -37.32 1.65 -2.79
N TRP A 384 -37.04 2.38 -3.88
CA TRP A 384 -36.30 1.83 -5.02
C TRP A 384 -34.89 1.43 -4.64
N TRP A 385 -34.14 2.31 -3.96
CA TRP A 385 -32.80 2.00 -3.44
C TRP A 385 -32.77 0.77 -2.53
N GLN A 386 -33.78 0.60 -1.68
CA GLN A 386 -33.91 -0.59 -0.85
C GLN A 386 -34.19 -1.84 -1.70
N SER A 387 -35.09 -1.75 -2.69
CA SER A 387 -35.45 -2.89 -3.55
C SER A 387 -34.31 -3.35 -4.46
N TRP A 388 -33.51 -2.41 -4.96
CA TRP A 388 -32.30 -2.68 -5.76
C TRP A 388 -31.07 -2.91 -4.88
N GLN A 389 -31.26 -2.86 -3.55
CA GLN A 389 -30.21 -3.10 -2.58
C GLN A 389 -28.99 -2.19 -2.80
N VAL A 390 -29.22 -0.95 -3.23
CA VAL A 390 -28.16 0.03 -3.49
C VAL A 390 -27.47 0.42 -2.17
N PRO A 391 -26.13 0.32 -2.10
CA PRO A 391 -25.35 0.73 -0.93
C PRO A 391 -25.60 2.19 -0.57
N VAL A 392 -25.69 2.50 0.72
CA VAL A 392 -26.11 3.83 1.19
C VAL A 392 -25.22 4.95 0.67
N TRP A 393 -23.91 4.72 0.62
CA TRP A 393 -22.92 5.70 0.18
C TRP A 393 -22.98 6.01 -1.32
N LEU A 394 -23.51 5.09 -2.15
CA LEU A 394 -23.67 5.31 -3.59
C LEU A 394 -24.98 6.02 -3.95
N ARG A 395 -26.01 5.95 -3.10
CA ARG A 395 -27.31 6.58 -3.35
C ARG A 395 -27.24 8.06 -3.73
N PRO A 396 -26.48 8.94 -3.05
CA PRO A 396 -26.39 10.35 -3.46
C PRO A 396 -25.63 10.57 -4.76
N LEU A 397 -24.77 9.62 -5.16
CA LEU A 397 -23.94 9.70 -6.36
C LEU A 397 -24.58 8.97 -7.55
N TRP A 398 -25.72 8.30 -7.36
CA TRP A 398 -26.30 7.45 -8.38
C TRP A 398 -26.62 8.26 -9.64
N PRO A 399 -26.18 7.84 -10.84
CA PRO A 399 -26.46 8.56 -12.07
C PRO A 399 -27.94 8.50 -12.42
N VAL A 400 -28.53 9.67 -12.65
CA VAL A 400 -29.94 9.83 -13.04
C VAL A 400 -30.02 10.59 -14.34
N LEU A 401 -30.60 9.98 -15.37
CA LEU A 401 -30.97 10.67 -16.60
C LEU A 401 -32.25 11.46 -16.33
N VAL A 402 -32.22 12.76 -16.57
CA VAL A 402 -33.36 13.67 -16.45
C VAL A 402 -33.63 14.38 -17.77
N ASP A 403 -34.86 14.85 -17.96
CA ASP A 403 -35.23 15.75 -19.06
C ASP A 403 -34.82 17.21 -18.78
N ASN A 404 -35.25 18.12 -19.66
CA ASN A 404 -35.01 19.57 -19.55
C ASN A 404 -35.76 20.24 -18.38
N GLU A 405 -36.69 19.55 -17.73
CA GLU A 405 -37.43 20.01 -16.55
C GLU A 405 -36.96 19.32 -15.25
N ASP A 406 -35.78 18.70 -15.29
CA ASP A 406 -35.18 17.90 -14.20
C ASP A 406 -36.07 16.74 -13.72
N GLN A 407 -36.98 16.23 -14.55
CA GLN A 407 -37.75 15.03 -14.25
C GLN A 407 -36.93 13.78 -14.57
N ALA A 408 -36.84 12.83 -13.64
CA ALA A 408 -36.12 11.58 -13.86
C ALA A 408 -36.77 10.72 -14.93
N LEU A 409 -36.00 10.41 -15.97
CA LEU A 409 -36.31 9.48 -17.05
C LEU A 409 -35.74 8.08 -16.78
N ALA A 410 -34.53 7.98 -16.24
CA ALA A 410 -33.92 6.68 -15.97
C ALA A 410 -32.86 6.73 -14.88
N PHE A 411 -32.62 5.58 -14.27
CA PHE A 411 -31.49 5.36 -13.36
C PHE A 411 -30.54 4.35 -13.99
N ALA A 412 -29.23 4.60 -13.88
CA ALA A 412 -28.24 3.67 -14.42
C ALA A 412 -28.34 2.30 -13.73
N SER A 413 -28.16 1.22 -14.49
CA SER A 413 -27.99 -0.13 -13.93
C SER A 413 -26.56 -0.38 -13.49
N VAL A 414 -26.38 -1.33 -12.57
CA VAL A 414 -25.07 -1.83 -12.15
C VAL A 414 -25.03 -3.35 -12.36
N GLY A 415 -23.97 -3.84 -13.04
CA GLY A 415 -23.75 -5.27 -13.30
C GLY A 415 -24.75 -5.90 -14.28
N SER A 416 -25.08 -7.18 -14.06
CA SER A 416 -26.09 -7.93 -14.85
C SER A 416 -27.53 -7.64 -14.45
N SER A 417 -27.74 -6.77 -13.47
CA SER A 417 -29.06 -6.31 -13.03
C SER A 417 -29.64 -5.39 -14.11
N SER A 418 -30.66 -5.87 -14.82
CA SER A 418 -31.38 -5.14 -15.89
C SER A 418 -31.70 -3.69 -15.50
N CYS A 419 -31.45 -2.74 -16.42
CA CYS A 419 -31.87 -1.33 -16.34
C CYS A 419 -33.31 -1.21 -15.86
N VAL A 420 -33.55 -0.21 -15.02
CA VAL A 420 -34.92 0.27 -14.75
C VAL A 420 -35.06 1.60 -15.48
N ALA A 421 -35.32 1.53 -16.79
CA ALA A 421 -35.70 2.68 -17.60
C ALA A 421 -37.20 2.99 -17.43
N VAL A 422 -37.57 4.27 -17.39
CA VAL A 422 -38.94 4.73 -17.71
C VAL A 422 -38.97 5.03 -19.20
N GLU A 423 -40.06 4.61 -19.85
CA GLU A 423 -40.53 5.04 -21.18
C GLU A 423 -39.50 5.77 -22.04
N LEU A 424 -38.60 4.99 -22.61
CA LEU A 424 -38.01 5.28 -23.91
C LEU A 424 -38.19 4.01 -24.70
N ASP A 425 -38.96 4.05 -25.79
CA ASP A 425 -39.14 2.96 -26.75
C ASP A 425 -37.82 2.20 -26.97
N HIS A 426 -37.61 1.12 -26.23
CA HIS A 426 -36.55 0.10 -26.30
C HIS A 426 -35.09 0.51 -26.69
N LYS A 427 -34.68 1.78 -26.62
CA LYS A 427 -33.45 2.26 -27.30
C LYS A 427 -32.38 2.91 -26.43
N ILE A 428 -32.51 2.96 -25.10
CA ILE A 428 -31.42 3.47 -24.24
C ILE A 428 -30.82 2.39 -23.35
N ASP A 429 -29.54 2.12 -23.57
CA ASP A 429 -28.67 1.35 -22.70
C ASP A 429 -27.91 2.30 -21.77
N PHE A 430 -28.28 2.35 -20.49
CA PHE A 430 -27.70 3.25 -19.50
C PHE A 430 -27.10 2.45 -18.35
N ARG A 431 -25.77 2.26 -18.39
CA ARG A 431 -25.05 1.35 -17.48
C ARG A 431 -23.92 2.04 -16.75
N TRP A 432 -23.84 1.77 -15.46
CA TRP A 432 -22.72 2.17 -14.62
C TRP A 432 -21.90 0.93 -14.25
N CYS A 433 -20.80 0.78 -14.97
CA CYS A 433 -19.86 -0.33 -14.82
C CYS A 433 -18.70 0.07 -13.92
N ARG A 434 -18.01 -0.94 -13.40
CA ARG A 434 -16.76 -0.77 -12.65
C ARG A 434 -15.63 -0.29 -13.55
#